data_AF-A0A966M149-F1
#
_entry.id   AF-A0A966M149-F1
#
_cell.length_a   1.000
_cell.length_b   1.000
_cell.length_c   1.000
_cell.angle_alpha   90.00
_cell.angle_beta   90.00
_cell.angle_gamma   90.00
#
_symmetry.space_group_name_H-M   'P 1'
#
loop_
_entity.id
_entity.type
_entity.pdbx_description
1 polymer ?
#
loop_
_entity_poly.entity_id
_entity_poly.type
_entity_poly.pdbx_seq_one_letter_code
_entity_poly.pdbx_strand_id
1 'polypeptide(L)'
;AISSARVARILGFTPRVAFLAHSTFGKPMSERSVHLREARDLLEKRKVDFEFEGEMQPDVALNQKFKTIYPFSKLSAPANILIMPAIHSAAISTKLLNFFQT
;
A
#
# COMPACT_ATOMS: atom_id res chain seq x y z
N ALA A 1 1.61 7.41 -5.23
CA ALA A 1 0.72 7.69 -4.08
C ALA A 1 -0.19 8.88 -4.35
N ILE A 2 0.30 10.13 -4.34
CA ILE A 2 -0.54 11.34 -4.49
C ILE A 2 -1.36 11.34 -5.79
N SER A 3 -0.73 11.09 -6.95
CA SER A 3 -1.44 11.01 -8.23
C SER A 3 -2.48 9.88 -8.26
N SER A 4 -2.16 8.74 -7.66
CA SER A 4 -3.09 7.59 -7.55
C SER A 4 -4.29 7.94 -6.67
N ALA A 5 -4.07 8.63 -5.55
CA ALA A 5 -5.14 9.11 -4.68
C ALA A 5 -6.05 10.11 -5.39
N ARG A 6 -5.49 11.02 -6.20
CA ARG A 6 -6.26 11.92 -7.05
C ARG A 6 -7.16 11.15 -8.03
N VAL A 7 -6.63 10.12 -8.70
CA VAL A 7 -7.41 9.29 -9.62
C VAL A 7 -8.52 8.52 -8.90
N ALA A 8 -8.24 7.93 -7.73
CA ALA A 8 -9.26 7.25 -6.95
C ALA A 8 -10.43 8.16 -6.58
N ARG A 9 -10.15 9.44 -6.25
CA ARG A 9 -11.21 10.45 -6.01
C ARG A 9 -12.05 10.73 -7.25
N ILE A 10 -11.42 10.84 -8.42
CA ILE A 10 -12.13 11.02 -9.70
C ILE A 10 -13.07 9.84 -9.97
N LEU A 11 -12.67 8.63 -9.57
CA LEU A 11 -13.47 7.41 -9.67
C LEU A 11 -14.51 7.26 -8.53
N GLY A 12 -14.65 8.24 -7.64
CA GLY A 12 -15.62 8.21 -6.54
C GLY A 12 -15.19 7.43 -5.29
N PHE A 13 -13.93 7.02 -5.19
CA PHE A 13 -13.42 6.27 -4.04
C PHE A 13 -12.68 7.17 -3.05
N THR A 14 -12.90 6.95 -1.74
CA THR A 14 -12.04 7.49 -0.68
C THR A 14 -10.67 6.81 -0.74
N PRO A 15 -9.56 7.55 -0.94
CA PRO A 15 -8.24 6.93 -1.14
C PRO A 15 -7.70 6.30 0.14
N ARG A 16 -7.29 5.03 0.04
CA ARG A 16 -6.60 4.26 1.09
C ARG A 16 -5.41 3.55 0.47
N VAL A 17 -4.23 4.08 0.76
CA VAL A 17 -2.99 3.71 0.08
C VAL A 17 -2.18 2.72 0.91
N ALA A 18 -1.85 1.58 0.34
CA ALA A 18 -0.89 0.64 0.91
C ALA A 18 0.40 0.65 0.09
N PHE A 19 1.53 0.81 0.77
CA PHE A 19 2.85 0.56 0.21
C PHE A 19 3.21 -0.90 0.39
N LEU A 20 3.32 -1.62 -0.72
CA LEU A 20 3.58 -3.05 -0.70
C LEU A 20 5.06 -3.36 -0.61
N ALA A 21 5.36 -4.39 0.16
CA ALA A 21 6.70 -4.95 0.27
C ALA A 21 6.62 -6.48 0.44
N HIS A 22 7.78 -7.12 0.36
CA HIS A 22 7.90 -8.55 0.65
C HIS A 22 7.76 -8.85 2.16
N SER A 23 8.11 -7.90 3.02
CA SER A 23 7.97 -8.00 4.47
C SER A 23 6.91 -7.03 4.99
N THR A 24 6.32 -7.35 6.14
CA THR A 24 5.35 -6.46 6.81
C THR A 24 6.02 -5.82 8.02
N PHE A 25 6.11 -4.50 8.05
CA PHE A 25 6.75 -3.69 9.09
C PHE A 25 8.15 -4.20 9.53
N GLY A 26 8.98 -4.57 8.55
CA GLY A 26 10.37 -4.95 8.82
C GLY A 26 10.57 -6.35 9.41
N LYS A 27 9.58 -7.25 9.32
CA LYS A 27 9.74 -8.67 9.66
C LYS A 27 9.67 -9.56 8.42
N PRO A 28 10.78 -10.25 8.03
CA PRO A 28 12.16 -10.06 8.49
C PRO A 28 12.78 -8.75 7.96
N MET A 29 13.79 -8.24 8.67
CA MET A 29 14.43 -6.95 8.37
C MET A 29 15.23 -7.08 7.08
N SER A 30 14.85 -6.35 6.03
CA SER A 30 15.55 -6.37 4.74
C SER A 30 16.00 -4.96 4.38
N GLU A 31 17.18 -4.82 3.79
CA GLU A 31 17.74 -3.53 3.33
C GLU A 31 16.84 -2.77 2.34
N ARG A 32 15.84 -3.44 1.75
CA ARG A 32 14.88 -2.85 0.81
C ARG A 32 13.85 -1.93 1.47
N SER A 33 13.87 -1.82 2.80
CA SER A 33 12.89 -1.05 3.57
C SER A 33 13.16 0.46 3.66
N VAL A 34 14.30 0.93 3.13
CA VAL A 34 14.70 2.34 3.25
C VAL A 34 13.82 3.25 2.38
N HIS A 35 13.63 2.90 1.10
CA HIS A 35 12.88 3.73 0.15
C HIS A 35 11.40 3.90 0.52
N LEU A 36 10.79 2.87 1.11
CA LEU A 36 9.39 2.92 1.52
C LEU A 36 9.22 3.77 2.79
N ARG A 37 10.16 3.72 3.72
CA ARG A 37 10.20 4.62 4.88
C ARG A 37 10.35 6.08 4.43
N GLU A 38 11.28 6.38 3.53
CA GLU A 38 11.46 7.72 2.98
C GLU A 38 10.19 8.24 2.28
N ALA A 39 9.53 7.38 1.50
CA ALA A 39 8.28 7.72 0.85
C ALA A 39 7.18 8.07 1.86
N ARG A 40 7.08 7.34 2.98
CA ARG A 40 6.15 7.65 4.08
C ARG A 40 6.48 8.98 4.75
N ASP A 41 7.74 9.18 5.11
CA ASP A 41 8.20 10.42 5.75
C ASP A 41 7.92 11.63 4.86
N LEU A 42 8.08 11.48 3.54
CA LEU A 42 7.75 12.53 2.58
C LEU A 42 6.25 12.83 2.55
N LEU A 43 5.38 11.81 2.60
CA LEU A 43 3.94 12.00 2.65
C LEU A 43 3.47 12.62 3.98
N GLU A 44 4.08 12.23 5.11
CA GLU A 44 3.81 12.84 6.41
C GLU A 44 4.22 14.32 6.42
N LYS A 45 5.43 14.64 5.94
CA LYS A 45 5.90 16.03 5.81
C LYS A 45 5.01 16.88 4.91
N ARG A 46 4.47 16.27 3.84
CA ARG A 46 3.54 16.93 2.92
C ARG A 46 2.11 17.07 3.46
N LYS A 47 1.81 16.50 4.64
CA LYS A 47 0.49 16.53 5.28
C LYS A 47 -0.64 16.15 4.33
N VAL A 48 -0.48 15.00 3.66
CA VAL A 48 -1.50 14.51 2.74
C VAL A 48 -2.83 14.24 3.45
N ASP A 49 -3.91 14.39 2.69
CA ASP A 49 -5.31 14.33 3.15
C ASP A 49 -5.96 12.95 2.92
N PHE A 50 -5.15 11.91 2.75
CA PHE A 50 -5.61 10.52 2.56
C PHE A 50 -4.87 9.56 3.48
N GLU A 51 -5.50 8.43 3.75
CA GLU A 51 -4.90 7.36 4.55
C GLU A 51 -3.81 6.65 3.76
N PHE A 52 -2.66 6.44 4.39
CA PHE A 52 -1.59 5.63 3.83
C PHE A 52 -0.85 4.84 4.90
N GLU A 53 -0.40 3.65 4.55
CA GLU A 53 0.37 2.78 5.44
C GLU A 53 1.33 1.88 4.66
N GLY A 54 2.33 1.35 5.35
CA GLY A 54 3.27 0.35 4.86
C GLY A 54 4.54 0.35 5.70
N GLU A 55 5.44 -0.60 5.55
CA GLU A 55 5.49 -1.68 4.56
C GLU A 55 4.55 -2.82 4.91
N MET A 56 3.78 -3.31 3.94
CA MET A 56 2.87 -4.43 4.17
C MET A 56 2.82 -5.40 2.99
N GLN A 57 2.55 -6.66 3.29
CA GLN A 57 2.28 -7.66 2.26
C GLN A 57 0.88 -7.46 1.65
N PRO A 58 0.64 -7.95 0.41
CA PRO A 58 -0.63 -7.77 -0.30
C PRO A 58 -1.84 -8.35 0.44
N ASP A 59 -1.70 -9.50 1.07
CA ASP A 59 -2.74 -10.17 1.85
C ASP A 59 -3.17 -9.33 3.07
N VAL A 60 -2.21 -8.69 3.74
CA VAL A 60 -2.44 -7.77 4.85
C VAL A 60 -3.15 -6.51 4.37
N ALA A 61 -2.71 -5.93 3.26
CA ALA A 61 -3.27 -4.70 2.69
C ALA A 61 -4.75 -4.85 2.28
N LEU A 62 -5.13 -6.05 1.83
CA LEU A 62 -6.44 -6.34 1.24
C LEU A 62 -7.46 -6.94 2.22
N ASN A 63 -7.04 -7.30 3.44
CA ASN A 63 -7.90 -8.03 4.38
C ASN A 63 -8.12 -7.25 5.67
N GLN A 64 -9.38 -6.93 6.01
CA GLN A 64 -9.78 -6.19 7.21
C GLN A 64 -9.30 -6.81 8.54
N LYS A 65 -9.07 -8.13 8.58
CA LYS A 65 -8.59 -8.85 9.77
C LYS A 65 -7.20 -8.39 10.22
N PHE A 66 -6.44 -7.72 9.37
CA PHE A 66 -5.13 -7.18 9.73
C PHE A 66 -5.17 -6.16 10.87
N LYS A 67 -6.29 -5.46 11.08
CA LYS A 67 -6.43 -4.50 12.19
C LYS A 67 -6.24 -5.13 13.56
N THR A 68 -6.61 -6.41 13.71
CA THR A 68 -6.39 -7.15 14.96
C THR A 68 -4.90 -7.41 15.20
N ILE A 69 -4.13 -7.58 14.12
CA ILE A 69 -2.69 -7.87 14.16
C ILE A 69 -1.87 -6.57 14.27
N TYR A 70 -2.34 -5.51 13.61
CA TYR A 70 -1.67 -4.20 13.53
C TYR A 70 -2.64 -3.07 13.91
N PRO A 71 -3.00 -2.94 15.20
CA PRO A 71 -3.96 -1.93 15.67
C PRO A 71 -3.48 -0.49 15.51
N PHE A 72 -2.17 -0.30 15.29
CA PHE A 72 -1.55 0.99 15.02
C PHE A 72 -1.70 1.46 13.56
N SER A 73 -2.24 0.63 12.66
CA SER A 73 -2.39 1.00 11.26
C SER A 73 -3.35 2.18 11.10
N LYS A 74 -2.93 3.17 10.30
CA LYS A 74 -3.77 4.35 9.98
C LYS A 74 -4.91 4.05 8.99
N LEU A 75 -4.94 2.86 8.39
CA LEU A 75 -5.98 2.48 7.42
C LEU A 75 -7.30 2.13 8.13
N SER A 76 -8.40 2.78 7.74
CA SER A 76 -9.74 2.54 8.31
C SER A 76 -10.41 1.29 7.75
N ALA A 77 -10.08 0.91 6.52
CA ALA A 77 -10.62 -0.21 5.75
C ALA A 77 -9.52 -0.81 4.86
N PRO A 78 -9.76 -1.91 4.11
CA PRO A 78 -8.74 -2.47 3.23
C PRO A 78 -8.31 -1.45 2.19
N ALA A 79 -7.03 -1.49 1.82
CA ALA A 79 -6.47 -0.56 0.86
C ALA A 79 -7.11 -0.76 -0.51
N ASN A 80 -7.43 0.36 -1.18
CA ASN A 80 -7.93 0.35 -2.56
C ASN A 80 -6.90 0.88 -3.55
N ILE A 81 -5.74 1.34 -3.06
CA ILE A 81 -4.60 1.74 -3.88
C ILE A 81 -3.39 0.97 -3.38
N LEU A 82 -2.81 0.16 -4.26
CA LEU A 82 -1.62 -0.63 -3.97
C LEU A 82 -0.42 -0.01 -4.70
N ILE A 83 0.53 0.56 -3.94
CA ILE A 83 1.78 1.08 -4.48
C ILE A 83 2.82 -0.04 -4.45
N MET A 84 3.21 -0.48 -5.64
CA MET A 84 4.18 -1.55 -5.83
C MET A 84 5.62 -1.04 -5.58
N PRO A 85 6.51 -1.89 -5.06
CA PRO A 85 7.90 -1.49 -4.77
C PRO A 85 8.76 -1.36 -6.04
N ALA A 86 8.40 -2.05 -7.12
CA ALA A 86 9.12 -2.01 -8.39
C ALA A 86 8.18 -2.26 -9.59
N ILE A 87 8.58 -1.80 -10.77
CA ILE A 87 7.81 -1.96 -12.00
C ILE A 87 7.63 -3.43 -12.40
N HIS A 88 8.64 -4.27 -12.15
CA HIS A 88 8.55 -5.71 -12.41
C HIS A 88 7.50 -6.39 -11.53
N SER A 89 7.44 -6.02 -10.23
CA SER A 89 6.40 -6.50 -9.32
C SER A 89 5.01 -6.10 -9.80
N ALA A 90 4.84 -4.84 -10.21
CA ALA A 90 3.57 -4.35 -10.76
C ALA A 90 3.14 -5.14 -12.01
N ALA A 91 4.05 -5.29 -12.98
CA ALA A 91 3.75 -5.98 -14.24
C ALA A 91 3.38 -7.45 -14.04
N ILE A 92 4.10 -8.17 -13.17
CA ILE A 92 3.80 -9.57 -12.85
C ILE A 92 2.44 -9.67 -12.15
N SER A 93 2.19 -8.86 -11.13
CA SER A 93 0.93 -8.88 -10.37
C SER A 93 -0.28 -8.55 -11.24
N THR A 94 -0.22 -7.52 -12.10
CA THR A 94 -1.32 -7.18 -13.00
C THR A 94 -1.62 -8.32 -13.98
N LYS A 95 -0.59 -8.98 -14.53
CA LYS A 95 -0.80 -10.13 -15.42
C LYS A 95 -1.42 -11.32 -14.69
N LEU A 96 -0.97 -11.62 -13.48
CA LEU A 96 -1.56 -12.70 -12.66
C LEU A 96 -3.01 -12.41 -12.32
N LEU A 97 -3.34 -11.19 -11.89
CA LEU A 97 -4.72 -10.79 -11.59
C LEU A 97 -5.62 -10.91 -12.82
N ASN A 98 -5.17 -10.44 -13.97
CA ASN A 98 -5.95 -10.56 -15.21
C ASN A 98 -6.19 -12.03 -15.59
N PHE A 99 -5.22 -12.91 -15.39
CA PHE A 99 -5.36 -14.33 -15.70
C PHE A 99 -6.33 -15.06 -14.77
N PHE A 100 -6.31 -14.75 -13.46
CA PHE A 100 -7.19 -15.39 -12.48
C PHE A 100 -8.58 -14.75 -12.37
N GLN A 101 -8.81 -13.60 -13.01
CA GLN A 101 -10.13 -12.93 -13.04
C GLN A 101 -10.99 -13.29 -14.26
N THR A 102 -10.44 -14.03 -15.23
CA THR A 102 -11.17 -14.72 -16.30
C THR A 102 -11.50 -16.15 -15.92
#